data_AF-A0A3P7ERJ9-F1
#
_entry.id   AF-A0A3P7ERJ9-F1
#
_cell.length_a   1.000
_cell.length_b   1.000
_cell.length_c   1.000
_cell.angle_alpha   90.00
_cell.angle_beta   90.00
_cell.angle_gamma   90.00
#
_symmetry.space_group_name_H-M   'P 1'
#
loop_
_entity.id
_entity.type
_entity.pdbx_description
1 polymer ?
#
loop_
_entity_poly.entity_id
_entity_poly.type
_entity_poly.pdbx_seq_one_letter_code
_entity_poly.pdbx_strand_id
1 'polypeptide(L)'
;MASFIIVKQTIGLTFLAGYLEPLYALGNCTAQLDVVVSLAVAAVSAPKPYVRPHVKAHQPNGSGGIHILDFRHPCLEFQDTVSVIPNDVHLERGNYFLNISEMFDLFKVNFESFFALIF
;
A
#
# COMPACT_ATOMS: atom_id res chain seq x y z
N MET A 1 -16.80 42.80 22.32
CA MET A 1 -15.39 42.86 22.76
C MET A 1 -15.07 41.75 23.78
N ALA A 2 -15.79 41.65 24.91
CA ALA A 2 -15.53 40.62 25.94
C ALA A 2 -15.61 39.15 25.43
N SER A 3 -16.58 38.81 24.59
CA SER A 3 -16.74 37.44 24.08
C SER A 3 -15.55 36.97 23.23
N PHE A 4 -14.91 37.87 22.46
CA PHE A 4 -13.75 37.53 21.63
C PHE A 4 -12.50 37.25 22.48
N ILE A 5 -12.36 37.95 23.61
CA ILE A 5 -11.26 37.76 24.56
C ILE A 5 -11.36 36.38 25.22
N ILE A 6 -12.57 35.98 25.64
CA ILE A 6 -12.82 34.68 26.26
C ILE A 6 -12.45 33.55 25.30
N VAL A 7 -12.89 33.61 24.03
CA VAL A 7 -12.56 32.61 23.01
C VAL A 7 -11.06 32.49 22.80
N LYS A 8 -10.34 33.64 22.72
CA LYS A 8 -8.89 33.65 22.54
C LYS A 8 -8.15 33.03 23.73
N GLN A 9 -8.64 33.26 24.95
CA GLN A 9 -8.03 32.72 26.17
C GLN A 9 -8.27 31.22 26.31
N THR A 10 -9.47 30.74 26.02
CA THR A 10 -9.79 29.31 26.05
C THR A 10 -8.95 28.52 25.03
N ILE A 11 -8.84 29.02 23.79
CA ILE A 11 -8.04 28.38 22.75
C ILE A 11 -6.54 28.48 23.06
N GLY A 12 -6.06 29.69 23.40
CA GLY A 12 -4.64 30.00 23.55
C GLY A 12 -3.97 29.44 24.80
N LEU A 13 -4.64 29.49 25.96
CA LEU A 13 -4.04 29.09 27.24
C LEU A 13 -4.44 27.70 27.68
N THR A 14 -5.69 27.28 27.47
CA THR A 14 -6.18 26.01 28.03
C THR A 14 -6.01 24.85 27.05
N PHE A 15 -6.34 25.06 25.78
CA PHE A 15 -6.27 24.00 24.76
C PHE A 15 -4.84 23.79 24.25
N LEU A 16 -4.17 24.87 23.83
CA LEU A 16 -2.82 24.83 23.26
C LEU A 16 -1.72 24.41 24.27
N ALA A 17 -1.84 24.77 25.54
CA ALA A 17 -0.78 24.49 26.53
C ALA A 17 -0.89 23.10 27.20
N GLY A 18 -2.09 22.49 27.20
CA GLY A 18 -2.33 21.24 27.93
C GLY A 18 -2.74 20.05 27.06
N TYR A 19 -3.47 20.28 25.97
CA TYR A 19 -4.10 19.21 25.18
C TYR A 19 -3.55 19.05 23.78
N LEU A 20 -2.72 19.99 23.31
CA LEU A 20 -2.15 19.93 21.97
C LEU A 20 -1.36 18.63 21.73
N GLU A 21 -0.45 18.29 22.65
CA GLU A 21 0.42 17.12 22.51
C GLU A 21 -0.36 15.78 22.54
N PRO A 22 -1.28 15.54 23.50
CA PRO A 22 -2.14 14.35 23.47
C PRO A 22 -3.02 14.25 22.23
N LEU A 23 -3.52 15.38 21.70
CA LEU A 23 -4.36 15.38 20.50
C LEU A 23 -3.57 15.02 19.25
N TYR A 24 -2.33 15.47 19.13
CA TYR A 24 -1.44 15.03 18.05
C TYR A 24 -1.11 13.54 18.16
N ALA A 25 -0.80 13.06 19.36
CA ALA A 25 -0.55 11.64 19.59
C ALA A 25 -1.77 10.78 19.21
N LEU A 26 -2.98 11.22 19.62
CA LEU A 26 -4.22 10.56 19.26
C LEU A 26 -4.42 10.55 17.73
N GLY A 27 -4.22 11.69 17.06
CA GLY A 27 -4.32 11.81 15.61
C GLY A 27 -3.39 10.85 14.87
N ASN A 28 -2.14 10.72 15.33
CA ASN A 28 -1.16 9.77 14.78
C ASN A 28 -1.60 8.32 14.97
N CYS A 29 -2.06 7.96 16.17
CA CYS A 29 -2.56 6.61 16.45
C CYS A 29 -3.79 6.28 15.59
N THR A 30 -4.74 7.21 15.46
CA THR A 30 -5.94 7.00 14.63
C THR A 30 -5.58 6.89 13.15
N ALA A 31 -4.61 7.66 12.67
CA ALA A 31 -4.16 7.58 11.28
C ALA A 31 -3.48 6.23 10.99
N GLN A 32 -2.67 5.72 11.91
CA GLN A 32 -2.07 4.39 11.76
C GLN A 32 -3.13 3.28 11.72
N LEU A 33 -4.13 3.36 12.59
CA LEU A 33 -5.25 2.41 12.59
C LEU A 33 -6.05 2.47 11.29
N ASP A 34 -6.35 3.66 10.80
CA ASP A 34 -7.11 3.86 9.56
C ASP A 34 -6.42 3.20 8.36
N VAL A 35 -5.09 3.39 8.22
CA VAL A 35 -4.31 2.77 7.15
C VAL A 35 -4.31 1.24 7.26
N VAL A 36 -4.05 0.69 8.45
CA VAL A 36 -3.98 -0.77 8.63
C VAL A 36 -5.34 -1.43 8.39
N VAL A 37 -6.41 -0.81 8.88
CA VAL A 37 -7.79 -1.29 8.65
C VAL A 37 -8.16 -1.19 7.17
N SER A 38 -7.83 -0.08 6.51
CA SER A 38 -8.08 0.09 5.07
C SER A 38 -7.35 -0.97 4.24
N LEU A 39 -6.09 -1.28 4.56
CA LEU A 39 -5.33 -2.35 3.91
C LEU A 39 -5.95 -3.74 4.16
N ALA A 40 -6.42 -4.01 5.38
CA ALA A 40 -7.08 -5.27 5.71
C ALA A 40 -8.41 -5.43 4.96
N VAL A 41 -9.21 -4.37 4.87
CA VAL A 41 -10.46 -4.37 4.12
C VAL A 41 -10.19 -4.62 2.64
N ALA A 42 -9.24 -3.88 2.03
CA ALA A 42 -8.86 -4.07 0.63
C ALA A 42 -8.35 -5.50 0.33
N ALA A 43 -7.61 -6.10 1.26
CA ALA A 43 -7.11 -7.47 1.10
C ALA A 43 -8.21 -8.53 1.10
N VAL A 44 -9.29 -8.32 1.85
CA VAL A 44 -10.40 -9.29 1.98
C VAL A 44 -11.53 -9.03 0.97
N SER A 45 -11.72 -7.79 0.55
CA SER A 45 -12.77 -7.41 -0.40
C SER A 45 -12.44 -7.70 -1.86
N ALA A 46 -11.19 -8.04 -2.18
CA ALA A 46 -10.78 -8.44 -3.52
C ALA A 46 -11.49 -9.74 -3.98
N PRO A 47 -11.75 -9.92 -5.29
CA PRO A 47 -12.41 -11.11 -5.82
C PRO A 47 -11.75 -12.43 -5.38
N LYS A 48 -10.41 -12.42 -5.30
CA LYS A 48 -9.61 -13.43 -4.60
C LYS A 48 -8.77 -12.73 -3.52
N PRO A 49 -8.91 -13.09 -2.23
CA PRO A 49 -8.24 -12.40 -1.13
C PRO A 49 -6.71 -12.35 -1.29
N TYR A 50 -6.11 -11.23 -0.93
CA TYR A 50 -4.67 -11.06 -0.97
C TYR A 50 -3.96 -11.89 0.09
N VAL A 51 -2.75 -12.35 -0.26
CA VAL A 51 -1.90 -13.15 0.60
C VAL A 51 -0.74 -12.31 1.11
N ARG A 52 -0.40 -12.46 2.40
CA ARG A 52 0.73 -11.75 3.00
C ARG A 52 2.05 -12.20 2.36
N PRO A 53 2.88 -11.27 1.83
CA PRO A 53 4.15 -11.62 1.22
C PRO A 53 5.17 -12.07 2.28
N HIS A 54 6.01 -13.03 1.91
CA HIS A 54 7.15 -13.48 2.73
C HIS A 54 8.38 -12.63 2.42
N VAL A 55 8.61 -11.59 3.23
CA VAL A 55 9.79 -10.73 3.11
C VAL A 55 10.99 -11.41 3.76
N LYS A 56 11.99 -11.76 2.96
CA LYS A 56 13.29 -12.25 3.46
C LYS A 56 14.21 -11.07 3.74
N ALA A 57 14.99 -11.15 4.82
CA ALA A 57 15.97 -10.12 5.16
C ALA A 57 17.02 -9.97 4.03
N HIS A 58 17.52 -8.75 3.84
CA HIS A 58 18.51 -8.45 2.81
C HIS A 58 19.77 -9.31 3.02
N GLN A 59 20.06 -10.18 2.05
CA GLN A 59 21.27 -11.00 2.09
C GLN A 59 22.46 -10.20 1.55
N PRO A 60 23.56 -10.05 2.32
CA PRO A 60 24.73 -9.27 1.91
C PRO A 60 25.40 -9.81 0.63
N ASN A 61 25.13 -11.08 0.29
CA ASN A 61 25.73 -11.77 -0.85
C ASN A 61 25.02 -11.44 -2.18
N GLY A 62 24.00 -10.58 -2.17
CA GLY A 62 23.28 -10.18 -3.38
C GLY A 62 22.31 -11.24 -3.94
N SER A 63 22.11 -12.36 -3.25
CA SER A 63 21.18 -13.45 -3.60
C SER A 63 19.72 -13.09 -3.29
N GLY A 64 19.30 -11.89 -3.68
CA GLY A 64 17.92 -11.44 -3.56
C GLY A 64 17.13 -11.72 -4.83
N GLY A 65 15.88 -12.12 -4.67
CA GLY A 65 14.94 -12.32 -5.77
C GLY A 65 13.51 -12.08 -5.34
N ILE A 66 12.65 -11.76 -6.30
CA ILE A 66 11.21 -11.60 -6.12
C ILE A 66 10.55 -12.77 -6.85
N HIS A 67 9.74 -13.53 -6.12
CA HIS A 67 8.95 -14.62 -6.66
C HIS A 67 7.50 -14.33 -6.35
N ILE A 68 6.70 -14.12 -7.39
CA ILE A 68 5.26 -13.91 -7.28
C ILE A 68 4.60 -14.99 -8.11
N LEU A 69 3.80 -15.82 -7.44
CA LEU A 69 3.02 -16.86 -8.09
C LEU A 69 1.60 -16.35 -8.26
N ASP A 70 0.96 -16.70 -9.37
CA ASP A 70 -0.46 -16.37 -9.63
C ASP A 70 -0.74 -14.85 -9.55
N PHE A 71 0.18 -14.03 -10.08
CA PHE A 71 0.10 -12.56 -10.03
C PHE A 71 -1.05 -12.04 -10.91
N ARG A 72 -1.86 -11.16 -10.32
CA ARG A 72 -2.95 -10.41 -10.99
C ARG A 72 -2.77 -8.92 -10.72
N HIS A 73 -3.12 -8.07 -11.69
CA HIS A 73 -2.98 -6.63 -11.54
C HIS A 73 -4.11 -6.05 -10.65
N PRO A 74 -3.80 -5.46 -9.48
CA PRO A 74 -4.79 -5.02 -8.50
C PRO A 74 -5.90 -4.14 -9.05
N CYS A 75 -5.58 -3.15 -9.90
CA CYS A 75 -6.61 -2.23 -10.43
C CYS A 75 -7.39 -2.79 -11.63
N LEU A 76 -6.87 -3.82 -12.30
CA LEU A 76 -7.47 -4.36 -13.51
C LEU A 76 -8.50 -5.45 -13.18
N GLU A 77 -8.25 -6.21 -12.10
CA GLU A 77 -9.15 -7.27 -11.62
C GLU A 77 -10.50 -6.73 -11.11
N PHE A 78 -10.56 -5.46 -10.68
CA PHE A 78 -11.82 -4.80 -10.27
C PHE A 78 -12.62 -4.22 -11.44
N GLN A 79 -12.16 -4.34 -12.68
CA GLN A 79 -12.91 -3.85 -13.84
C GLN A 79 -13.84 -4.95 -14.36
N ASP A 80 -15.15 -4.70 -14.36
CA ASP A 80 -16.20 -5.67 -14.71
C ASP A 80 -16.09 -6.25 -16.14
N THR A 81 -15.36 -5.57 -17.04
CA THR A 81 -15.27 -5.90 -18.47
C THR A 81 -14.00 -6.68 -18.84
N VAL A 82 -13.06 -6.86 -17.91
CA VAL A 82 -11.74 -7.44 -18.21
C VAL A 82 -11.51 -8.71 -17.39
N SER A 83 -11.30 -9.84 -18.08
CA SER A 83 -10.85 -11.08 -17.43
C SER A 83 -9.33 -11.05 -17.27
N VAL A 84 -8.84 -11.03 -16.02
CA VAL A 84 -7.41 -11.07 -15.73
C VAL A 84 -6.93 -12.51 -15.62
N ILE A 85 -5.99 -12.89 -16.49
CA ILE A 85 -5.30 -14.19 -16.42
C ILE A 85 -4.06 -14.04 -15.51
N PRO A 86 -3.93 -14.86 -14.46
CA PRO A 86 -2.79 -14.78 -13.57
C PRO A 86 -1.50 -15.29 -14.21
N ASN A 87 -0.36 -14.69 -13.85
CA ASN A 87 0.96 -15.05 -14.36
C ASN A 87 2.01 -15.20 -13.25
N ASP A 88 3.03 -16.03 -13.48
CA ASP A 88 4.13 -16.19 -12.54
C ASP A 88 5.30 -15.26 -12.89
N VAL A 89 5.87 -14.62 -11.87
CA VAL A 89 6.97 -13.67 -11.98
C VAL A 89 8.16 -14.16 -11.17
N HIS A 90 9.28 -14.42 -11.85
CA HIS A 90 10.54 -14.82 -11.22
C HIS A 90 11.63 -13.80 -11.58
N LEU A 91 12.00 -12.98 -10.61
CA LEU A 91 13.06 -12.00 -10.73
C LEU A 91 14.23 -12.43 -9.86
N GLU A 92 15.32 -12.89 -10.47
CA GLU A 92 16.58 -13.20 -9.80
C GLU A 92 17.67 -12.23 -10.24
N ARG A 93 18.65 -11.97 -9.37
CA ARG A 93 19.78 -11.10 -9.72
C ARG A 93 20.61 -11.75 -10.84
N GLY A 94 20.52 -11.19 -12.04
CA GLY A 94 21.22 -11.66 -13.24
C GLY A 94 20.38 -12.48 -14.21
N ASN A 95 19.18 -12.92 -13.82
CA ASN A 95 18.25 -13.69 -14.66
C ASN A 95 16.81 -13.26 -14.36
N TYR A 96 16.09 -12.78 -15.38
CA TYR A 96 14.67 -12.44 -15.27
C TYR A 96 13.88 -13.34 -16.21
N PHE A 97 12.92 -14.10 -15.66
CA PHE A 97 12.04 -14.95 -16.45
C PHE A 97 10.59 -14.64 -16.08
N LEU A 98 9.82 -14.21 -17.09
CA LEU A 98 8.38 -14.01 -16.99
C LEU A 98 7.73 -15.13 -17.81
N ASN A 99 7.08 -16.08 -17.13
CA ASN A 99 6.32 -17.11 -17.82
C ASN A 99 4.95 -16.52 -18.20
N ILE A 100 4.87 -16.02 -19.43
CA ILE A 100 3.62 -15.53 -20.02
C ILE A 100 3.01 -16.73 -20.75
N SER A 101 2.11 -17.48 -20.10
CA SER A 101 1.55 -18.69 -20.71
C SER A 101 0.41 -18.45 -21.70
N GLU A 102 -0.17 -17.24 -21.80
CA GLU A 102 -1.05 -16.88 -22.93
C GLU A 102 -0.82 -15.44 -23.40
N MET A 103 -0.73 -15.29 -24.71
CA MET A 103 -0.06 -14.22 -25.44
C MET A 103 -1.09 -13.15 -25.89
N PHE A 104 -0.75 -11.88 -25.63
CA PHE A 104 -1.30 -10.64 -26.20
C PHE A 104 -2.66 -10.16 -25.66
N ASP A 105 -2.62 -9.20 -24.74
CA ASP A 105 -3.20 -7.88 -25.01
C ASP A 105 -2.44 -6.78 -24.26
N LEU A 106 -1.83 -5.89 -25.05
CA LEU A 106 -1.45 -4.51 -24.71
C LEU A 106 -0.96 -4.23 -23.28
N PHE A 107 0.35 -4.23 -23.05
CA PHE A 107 1.11 -3.04 -22.60
C PHE A 107 2.58 -3.42 -22.37
N LYS A 108 3.49 -2.66 -22.99
CA LYS A 108 4.87 -2.53 -22.49
C LYS A 108 4.77 -1.95 -21.08
N VAL A 109 4.79 -2.79 -20.05
CA VAL A 109 5.01 -2.30 -18.69
C VAL A 109 6.49 -1.96 -18.61
N ASN A 110 6.77 -0.67 -18.75
CA ASN A 110 8.09 -0.12 -18.52
C ASN A 110 8.50 -0.47 -17.08
N PHE A 111 9.78 -0.80 -16.88
CA PHE A 111 10.33 -1.21 -15.58
C PHE A 111 10.02 -0.20 -14.45
N GLU A 112 9.87 1.08 -14.81
CA GLU A 112 9.44 2.17 -13.92
C GLU A 112 8.02 2.02 -13.37
N SER A 113 7.09 1.48 -14.16
CA SER A 113 5.68 1.28 -13.76
C SER A 113 5.49 0.12 -12.80
N PHE A 114 6.42 -0.84 -12.80
CA PHE A 114 6.40 -1.99 -11.88
C PHE A 114 6.74 -1.57 -10.45
N PHE A 115 7.60 -0.56 -10.28
CA PHE A 115 7.96 -0.05 -8.95
C PHE A 115 6.80 0.72 -8.29
N ALA A 116 5.95 1.36 -9.11
CA ALA A 116 4.74 2.06 -8.65
C ALA A 116 3.63 1.11 -8.17
N LEU A 117 3.72 -0.20 -8.43
CA LEU A 117 2.74 -1.19 -7.97
C LEU A 117 3.11 -1.86 -6.64
N ILE A 118 4.34 -1.64 -6.15
CA ILE A 118 4.86 -2.23 -4.91
C ILE A 118 4.70 -1.27 -3.71
N PHE A 119 4.27 -0.02 -3.94
CA PHE A 119 4.01 0.98 -2.90
C PHE A 119 2.63 1.63 -3.07
#